data_AF-A0A7W4FHS4-F1
#
_entry.id   AF-A0A7W4FHS4-F1
#
_cell.length_a   1.000
_cell.length_b   1.000
_cell.length_c   1.000
_cell.angle_alpha   90.00
_cell.angle_beta   90.00
_cell.angle_gamma   90.00
#
_symmetry.space_group_name_H-M   'P 1'
#
loop_
_entity.id
_entity.type
_entity.pdbx_description
1 polymer ?
#
loop_
_entity_poly.entity_id
_entity_poly.type
_entity_poly.pdbx_seq_one_letter_code
_entity_poly.pdbx_strand_id
1 'polypeptide(L)'
;MSITLRKYPYPYQAMLAICSDLDETPNKEIYFETARYLNTNEETSLGKGVGLEVGNTIYFDMPEHNFSYTNTDDDGRQKIHQLIDSGHIDCLHSFGDFVNDRELIEKHWNEIQAGKRKIEVWVDHAQAPTNLDNDIMQGQGAEVGKPAYHSDLTVQSGMLPFIWKGRVTSCVAQNAKRSYQALFNNKQIKASLKTIALEFIKGWFARLGNTKYAMHKDNKVLRKSKLIDGTEINEFMRCNPSWGGVSSFDQARGIHHVLTKEVLDTLVKKQGCSILYSHLGKVYSPTEPFHQSTRQAFEILASYQKNKKILTTTTRRLLGYNRTVAELNFIIKKVNSETQIHLTTSYQGEDLNGLTWYVDEPETTNLYINNVRYNDLVINEKNNLEQTSVSIQWRSLSFPKMDT
;
A
#
# COMPACT_ATOMS: atom_id res chain seq x y z
N MET A 1 29.86 -18.56 2.24
CA MET A 1 29.29 -17.40 1.52
C MET A 1 28.69 -16.41 2.52
N SER A 2 28.32 -15.19 2.14
CA SER A 2 27.64 -14.24 3.04
C SER A 2 26.13 -14.45 2.98
N ILE A 3 25.48 -14.78 4.09
CA ILE A 3 24.02 -14.80 4.18
C ILE A 3 23.48 -13.40 3.95
N THR A 4 22.52 -13.27 3.04
CA THR A 4 21.94 -11.97 2.67
C THR A 4 20.42 -12.04 2.67
N LEU A 5 19.79 -10.97 3.11
CA LEU A 5 18.34 -10.82 3.08
C LEU A 5 17.90 -10.47 1.65
N ARG A 6 16.88 -11.17 1.14
CA ARG A 6 16.23 -10.84 -0.12
C ARG A 6 15.38 -9.58 0.06
N LYS A 7 15.31 -8.78 -1.01
CA LYS A 7 14.58 -7.50 -0.99
C LYS A 7 13.07 -7.63 -0.85
N TYR A 8 12.46 -8.67 -1.42
CA TYR A 8 11.02 -8.93 -1.38
C TYR A 8 10.74 -10.40 -1.13
N PRO A 9 9.52 -10.75 -0.68
CA PRO A 9 9.17 -12.13 -0.37
C PRO A 9 9.44 -13.07 -1.53
N TYR A 10 10.08 -14.21 -1.24
CA TYR A 10 10.19 -15.28 -2.23
C TYR A 10 8.78 -15.75 -2.66
N PRO A 11 8.55 -16.05 -3.95
CA PRO A 11 9.47 -16.00 -5.10
C PRO A 11 9.54 -14.65 -5.84
N TYR A 12 8.82 -13.63 -5.37
CA TYR A 12 8.54 -12.40 -6.11
C TYR A 12 9.74 -11.47 -6.25
N GLN A 13 9.80 -10.74 -7.37
CA GLN A 13 10.88 -9.81 -7.70
C GLN A 13 10.51 -8.36 -7.40
N ALA A 14 9.23 -8.09 -7.19
CA ALA A 14 8.65 -6.78 -6.96
C ALA A 14 7.39 -6.90 -6.10
N MET A 15 6.97 -5.78 -5.52
CA MET A 15 5.70 -5.66 -4.78
C MET A 15 4.84 -4.56 -5.36
N LEU A 16 3.52 -4.74 -5.32
CA LEU A 16 2.56 -3.72 -5.72
C LEU A 16 1.39 -3.71 -4.74
N ALA A 17 0.97 -2.52 -4.31
CA ALA A 17 -0.31 -2.30 -3.66
C ALA A 17 -1.14 -1.36 -4.53
N ILE A 18 -2.46 -1.50 -4.44
CA ILE A 18 -3.40 -0.51 -4.96
C ILE A 18 -4.02 0.16 -3.75
N CYS A 19 -3.85 1.46 -3.64
CA CYS A 19 -4.42 2.27 -2.57
C CYS A 19 -5.47 3.15 -3.23
N SER A 20 -6.67 2.58 -3.37
CA SER A 20 -7.78 3.28 -4.00
C SER A 20 -8.49 4.15 -2.98
N ASP A 21 -8.56 5.44 -3.26
CA ASP A 21 -9.42 6.37 -2.55
C ASP A 21 -10.87 6.10 -2.97
N LEU A 22 -11.79 6.04 -2.01
CA LEU A 22 -13.21 5.71 -2.27
C LEU A 22 -14.02 6.91 -2.78
N ASP A 23 -13.38 8.01 -3.17
CA ASP A 23 -14.05 9.20 -3.70
C ASP A 23 -15.08 8.89 -4.77
N GLU A 24 -16.25 9.50 -4.62
CA GLU A 24 -17.38 9.40 -5.56
C GLU A 24 -17.78 7.94 -5.83
N THR A 25 -17.51 7.01 -4.90
CA THR A 25 -18.05 5.65 -4.97
C THR A 25 -19.57 5.72 -4.81
N PRO A 26 -20.38 5.29 -5.80
CA PRO A 26 -21.81 5.65 -5.83
C PRO A 26 -22.63 5.01 -4.70
N ASN A 27 -22.30 3.79 -4.30
CA ASN A 27 -23.07 3.03 -3.32
C ASN A 27 -22.27 1.84 -2.75
N LYS A 28 -22.85 1.18 -1.75
CA LYS A 28 -22.26 0.04 -1.07
C LYS A 28 -22.11 -1.18 -1.98
N GLU A 29 -23.02 -1.38 -2.92
CA GLU A 29 -23.01 -2.51 -3.84
C GLU A 29 -21.75 -2.47 -4.70
N ILE A 30 -21.46 -1.32 -5.32
CA ILE A 30 -20.26 -1.15 -6.15
C ILE A 30 -18.99 -1.26 -5.29
N TYR A 31 -18.99 -0.69 -4.08
CA TYR A 31 -17.85 -0.76 -3.18
C TYR A 31 -17.48 -2.22 -2.84
N PHE A 32 -18.45 -3.01 -2.37
CA PHE A 32 -18.22 -4.40 -1.99
C PHE A 32 -18.00 -5.32 -3.20
N GLU A 33 -18.69 -5.10 -4.33
CA GLU A 33 -18.44 -5.86 -5.57
C GLU A 33 -17.05 -5.60 -6.14
N THR A 34 -16.55 -4.36 -6.05
CA THR A 34 -15.16 -4.04 -6.42
C THR A 34 -14.17 -4.77 -5.51
N ALA A 35 -14.43 -4.79 -4.20
CA ALA A 35 -13.62 -5.54 -3.26
C ALA A 35 -13.61 -7.04 -3.57
N ARG A 36 -14.78 -7.65 -3.85
CA ARG A 36 -14.91 -9.06 -4.24
C ARG A 36 -14.19 -9.37 -5.54
N TYR A 37 -14.37 -8.55 -6.56
CA TYR A 37 -13.71 -8.71 -7.86
C TYR A 37 -12.20 -8.71 -7.72
N LEU A 38 -11.64 -7.76 -6.95
CA LEU A 38 -10.19 -7.65 -6.79
C LEU A 38 -9.59 -8.78 -5.94
N ASN A 39 -10.33 -9.33 -4.98
CA ASN A 39 -9.76 -10.20 -3.94
C ASN A 39 -10.13 -11.69 -4.05
N THR A 40 -11.12 -12.04 -4.88
CA THR A 40 -11.57 -13.43 -5.05
C THR A 40 -11.29 -13.94 -6.46
N ASN A 41 -11.49 -15.23 -6.71
CA ASN A 41 -11.56 -15.82 -8.06
C ASN A 41 -13.00 -16.22 -8.44
N GLU A 42 -13.98 -15.71 -7.69
CA GLU A 42 -15.41 -16.00 -7.87
C GLU A 42 -15.99 -15.20 -9.04
N GLU A 43 -17.16 -15.61 -9.54
CA GLU A 43 -17.94 -14.76 -10.43
C GLU A 43 -18.55 -13.59 -9.64
N THR A 44 -18.44 -12.39 -10.18
CA THR A 44 -18.98 -11.15 -9.60
C THR A 44 -19.79 -10.39 -10.65
N SER A 45 -20.52 -9.36 -10.24
CA SER A 45 -21.19 -8.45 -11.18
C SER A 45 -20.22 -7.75 -12.13
N LEU A 46 -18.94 -7.62 -11.74
CA LEU A 46 -17.89 -7.03 -12.57
C LEU A 46 -17.25 -8.05 -13.51
N GLY A 47 -17.58 -9.34 -13.40
CA GLY A 47 -16.95 -10.46 -14.10
C GLY A 47 -16.17 -11.37 -13.15
N LYS A 48 -15.38 -12.29 -13.69
CA LYS A 48 -14.57 -13.20 -12.88
C LYS A 48 -13.51 -12.43 -12.09
N GLY A 49 -13.46 -12.65 -10.78
CA GLY A 49 -12.49 -12.04 -9.88
C GLY A 49 -11.04 -12.42 -10.19
N VAL A 50 -10.11 -11.56 -9.76
CA VAL A 50 -8.68 -11.60 -10.13
C VAL A 50 -7.73 -12.02 -9.00
N GLY A 51 -8.21 -12.16 -7.76
CA GLY A 51 -7.47 -12.74 -6.63
C GLY A 51 -6.14 -12.04 -6.27
N LEU A 52 -6.13 -10.70 -6.20
CA LEU A 52 -4.94 -9.86 -6.07
C LEU A 52 -4.57 -9.41 -4.64
N GLU A 53 -5.37 -9.70 -3.61
CA GLU A 53 -5.14 -9.20 -2.23
C GLU A 53 -4.99 -7.65 -2.19
N VAL A 54 -6.00 -6.93 -2.68
CA VAL A 54 -6.07 -5.47 -2.70
C VAL A 54 -6.84 -4.95 -1.48
N GLY A 55 -6.24 -3.99 -0.77
CA GLY A 55 -6.89 -3.24 0.30
C GLY A 55 -7.67 -2.03 -0.23
N ASN A 56 -8.70 -1.63 0.50
CA ASN A 56 -9.51 -0.45 0.25
C ASN A 56 -9.38 0.60 1.36
N THR A 57 -9.77 1.82 1.03
CA THR A 57 -9.95 2.92 1.98
C THR A 57 -11.40 3.01 2.47
N ILE A 58 -11.62 3.69 3.59
CA ILE A 58 -12.95 4.08 4.07
C ILE A 58 -12.94 5.50 4.63
N TYR A 59 -14.05 6.23 4.44
CA TYR A 59 -14.37 7.51 5.09
C TYR A 59 -15.28 7.28 6.29
N PHE A 60 -15.25 8.19 7.25
CA PHE A 60 -16.32 8.28 8.23
C PHE A 60 -17.52 9.03 7.70
N ASP A 61 -17.43 10.36 7.62
CA ASP A 61 -18.59 11.22 7.38
C ASP A 61 -18.43 12.10 6.14
N MET A 62 -19.30 11.88 5.16
CA MET A 62 -19.24 12.50 3.83
C MET A 62 -20.63 12.95 3.39
N PRO A 63 -20.75 13.83 2.37
CA PRO A 63 -22.05 14.13 1.75
C PRO A 63 -22.85 12.86 1.40
N GLU A 64 -24.18 12.89 1.60
CA GLU A 64 -25.08 11.71 1.48
C GLU A 64 -24.96 10.92 0.17
N HIS A 65 -24.51 11.56 -0.92
CA HIS A 65 -24.33 10.93 -2.22
C HIS A 65 -23.01 10.14 -2.36
N ASN A 66 -22.15 10.17 -1.35
CA ASN A 66 -20.89 9.41 -1.31
C ASN A 66 -21.01 8.25 -0.32
N PHE A 67 -20.55 7.07 -0.73
CA PHE A 67 -20.42 5.95 0.19
C PHE A 67 -19.41 6.28 1.30
N SER A 68 -19.82 6.09 2.56
CA SER A 68 -19.02 6.29 3.77
C SER A 68 -19.51 5.37 4.88
N TYR A 69 -18.81 5.34 6.02
CA TYR A 69 -19.25 4.60 7.20
C TYR A 69 -20.60 5.09 7.74
N THR A 70 -20.82 6.41 7.76
CA THR A 70 -22.07 7.02 8.26
C THR A 70 -23.22 6.92 7.26
N ASN A 71 -22.93 6.97 5.96
CA ASN A 71 -23.95 6.96 4.91
C ASN A 71 -24.43 5.56 4.50
N THR A 72 -23.86 4.49 5.07
CA THR A 72 -24.31 3.12 4.81
C THR A 72 -25.28 2.62 5.90
N ASP A 73 -25.89 1.46 5.67
CA ASP A 73 -26.79 0.81 6.63
C ASP A 73 -26.01 -0.13 7.58
N ASP A 74 -26.72 -0.83 8.47
CA ASP A 74 -26.09 -1.74 9.43
C ASP A 74 -25.35 -2.90 8.74
N ASP A 75 -25.92 -3.42 7.64
CA ASP A 75 -25.27 -4.41 6.78
C ASP A 75 -23.94 -3.89 6.21
N GLY A 76 -23.94 -2.66 5.67
CA GLY A 76 -22.72 -2.04 5.17
C GLY A 76 -21.67 -1.83 6.26
N ARG A 77 -22.06 -1.35 7.44
CA ARG A 77 -21.14 -1.20 8.60
C ARG A 77 -20.56 -2.55 9.03
N GLN A 78 -21.37 -3.60 9.09
CA GLN A 78 -20.90 -4.94 9.42
C GLN A 78 -19.89 -5.45 8.38
N LYS A 79 -20.16 -5.28 7.09
CA LYS A 79 -19.25 -5.66 6.00
C LYS A 79 -17.94 -4.86 6.03
N ILE A 80 -17.99 -3.57 6.38
CA ILE A 80 -16.79 -2.75 6.61
C ILE A 80 -15.93 -3.36 7.72
N HIS A 81 -16.51 -3.69 8.88
CA HIS A 81 -15.77 -4.31 9.99
C HIS A 81 -15.20 -5.69 9.62
N GLN A 82 -15.92 -6.52 8.86
CA GLN A 82 -15.41 -7.78 8.34
C GLN A 82 -14.19 -7.58 7.42
N LEU A 83 -14.23 -6.54 6.57
CA LEU A 83 -13.10 -6.19 5.70
C LEU A 83 -11.93 -5.62 6.48
N ILE A 84 -12.17 -4.84 7.54
CA ILE A 84 -11.10 -4.38 8.44
C ILE A 84 -10.45 -5.57 9.13
N ASP A 85 -11.22 -6.46 9.75
CA ASP A 85 -10.70 -7.62 10.46
C ASP A 85 -9.87 -8.55 9.56
N SER A 86 -10.34 -8.76 8.32
CA SER A 86 -9.62 -9.55 7.31
C SER A 86 -8.43 -8.81 6.67
N GLY A 87 -8.28 -7.50 6.90
CA GLY A 87 -7.20 -6.67 6.37
C GLY A 87 -7.41 -6.12 4.96
N HIS A 88 -8.62 -6.23 4.42
CA HIS A 88 -9.00 -5.74 3.07
C HIS A 88 -9.60 -4.33 3.07
N ILE A 89 -9.93 -3.77 4.24
CA ILE A 89 -9.92 -2.31 4.46
C ILE A 89 -8.77 -2.04 5.41
N ASP A 90 -7.73 -1.38 4.91
CA ASP A 90 -6.47 -1.23 5.61
C ASP A 90 -6.01 0.23 5.75
N CYS A 91 -6.79 1.16 5.20
CA CYS A 91 -6.53 2.59 5.20
C CYS A 91 -7.76 3.38 5.68
N LEU A 92 -7.55 4.29 6.63
CA LEU A 92 -8.54 5.31 6.99
C LEU A 92 -8.24 6.55 6.14
N HIS A 93 -9.21 6.98 5.34
CA HIS A 93 -9.05 8.11 4.44
C HIS A 93 -9.62 9.38 5.03
N SER A 94 -9.02 9.88 6.10
CA SER A 94 -9.56 10.94 6.96
C SER A 94 -10.86 10.56 7.69
N PHE A 95 -11.32 11.42 8.59
CA PHE A 95 -12.65 11.30 9.18
C PHE A 95 -13.76 11.84 8.27
N GLY A 96 -13.42 12.45 7.14
CA GLY A 96 -14.36 12.99 6.15
C GLY A 96 -14.60 14.50 6.29
N ASP A 97 -15.37 15.05 5.36
CA ASP A 97 -15.49 16.50 5.13
C ASP A 97 -16.23 17.25 6.25
N PHE A 98 -17.09 16.56 7.00
CA PHE A 98 -17.94 17.17 8.02
C PHE A 98 -17.41 17.02 9.45
N VAL A 99 -16.33 16.27 9.64
CA VAL A 99 -15.74 16.07 10.96
C VAL A 99 -14.76 17.19 11.25
N ASN A 100 -15.10 18.06 12.20
CA ASN A 100 -14.28 19.21 12.55
C ASN A 100 -14.15 19.46 14.06
N ASP A 101 -14.66 18.57 14.90
CA ASP A 101 -14.60 18.67 16.35
C ASP A 101 -14.06 17.39 17.00
N ARG A 102 -13.51 17.57 18.20
CA ARG A 102 -12.82 16.52 18.94
C ARG A 102 -13.73 15.37 19.38
N GLU A 103 -14.95 15.67 19.80
CA GLU A 103 -15.88 14.67 20.33
C GLU A 103 -16.27 13.68 19.21
N LEU A 104 -16.57 14.20 18.02
CA LEU A 104 -16.89 13.38 16.87
C LEU A 104 -15.69 12.55 16.40
N ILE A 105 -14.49 13.12 16.42
CA ILE A 105 -13.24 12.38 16.11
C ILE A 105 -13.05 11.21 17.08
N GLU A 106 -13.17 11.43 18.38
CA GLU A 106 -13.01 10.37 19.38
C GLU A 106 -14.04 9.26 19.20
N LYS A 107 -15.31 9.63 18.96
CA LYS A 107 -16.38 8.69 18.68
C LYS A 107 -16.07 7.82 17.46
N HIS A 108 -15.72 8.45 16.34
CA HIS A 108 -15.40 7.74 15.11
C HIS A 108 -14.14 6.89 15.25
N TRP A 109 -13.10 7.41 15.86
CA TRP A 109 -11.87 6.65 16.08
C TRP A 109 -12.10 5.38 16.91
N ASN A 110 -12.86 5.49 18.00
CA ASN A 110 -13.21 4.34 18.83
C ASN A 110 -14.04 3.31 18.06
N GLU A 111 -14.96 3.76 17.21
CA GLU A 111 -15.81 2.91 16.39
C GLU A 111 -14.98 2.09 15.38
N ILE A 112 -14.14 2.73 14.54
CA ILE A 112 -13.39 2.00 13.50
C ILE A 112 -12.33 1.08 14.08
N GLN A 113 -11.80 1.44 15.26
CA GLN A 113 -10.79 0.67 15.94
C GLN A 113 -11.37 -0.36 16.90
N ALA A 114 -12.70 -0.55 16.98
CA ALA A 114 -13.30 -1.53 17.89
C ALA A 114 -13.02 -3.00 17.48
N GLY A 115 -12.72 -3.23 16.20
CA GLY A 115 -12.48 -4.56 15.62
C GLY A 115 -11.24 -5.29 16.15
N LYS A 116 -11.07 -6.54 15.69
CA LYS A 116 -9.91 -7.39 16.03
C LYS A 116 -8.64 -6.87 15.38
N ARG A 117 -8.72 -6.44 14.13
CA ARG A 117 -7.63 -5.78 13.43
C ARG A 117 -7.77 -4.26 13.57
N LYS A 118 -6.65 -3.57 13.75
CA LYS A 118 -6.59 -2.11 13.80
C LYS A 118 -6.18 -1.56 12.43
N ILE A 119 -6.76 -0.43 12.05
CA ILE A 119 -6.30 0.33 10.88
C ILE A 119 -5.03 1.08 11.28
N GLU A 120 -3.97 0.94 10.47
CA GLU A 120 -2.63 1.47 10.75
C GLU A 120 -2.13 2.45 9.67
N VAL A 121 -2.92 2.66 8.62
CA VAL A 121 -2.58 3.54 7.50
C VAL A 121 -3.57 4.69 7.44
N TRP A 122 -3.05 5.90 7.42
CA TRP A 122 -3.80 7.14 7.23
C TRP A 122 -3.58 7.71 5.84
N VAL A 123 -4.64 8.25 5.25
CA VAL A 123 -4.62 8.93 3.97
C VAL A 123 -5.35 10.26 4.12
N ASP A 124 -4.65 11.38 3.99
CA ASP A 124 -5.28 12.71 3.94
C ASP A 124 -6.26 12.80 2.75
N HIS A 125 -7.39 13.47 2.94
CA HIS A 125 -8.46 13.64 1.95
C HIS A 125 -8.64 15.11 1.60
N ALA A 126 -8.44 15.47 0.33
CA ALA A 126 -8.71 16.79 -0.24
C ALA A 126 -8.41 17.97 0.72
N GLN A 127 -9.44 18.59 1.29
CA GLN A 127 -9.38 19.70 2.27
C GLN A 127 -10.09 19.35 3.58
N ALA A 128 -10.22 18.07 3.91
CA ALA A 128 -10.86 17.62 5.14
C ALA A 128 -10.21 18.28 6.37
N PRO A 129 -11.01 18.83 7.31
CA PRO A 129 -10.47 19.51 8.49
C PRO A 129 -9.51 18.65 9.32
N THR A 130 -9.71 17.32 9.30
CA THR A 130 -8.91 16.36 10.04
C THR A 130 -7.62 15.93 9.34
N ASN A 131 -7.27 16.46 8.15
CA ASN A 131 -5.96 16.13 7.57
C ASN A 131 -4.84 16.48 8.55
N LEU A 132 -3.81 15.63 8.60
CA LEU A 132 -2.79 15.70 9.66
C LEU A 132 -1.77 16.82 9.46
N ASP A 133 -1.75 17.47 8.30
CA ASP A 133 -0.74 18.48 7.97
C ASP A 133 -1.34 19.66 7.19
N ASN A 134 -0.53 20.69 6.94
CA ASN A 134 -0.94 21.90 6.22
C ASN A 134 -0.06 22.24 5.01
N ASP A 135 0.82 21.31 4.57
CA ASP A 135 1.67 21.46 3.37
C ASP A 135 0.90 21.24 2.05
N ILE A 136 0.50 19.99 1.75
CA ILE A 136 -0.18 19.65 0.48
C ILE A 136 -1.69 19.56 0.65
N MET A 137 -2.11 18.63 1.51
CA MET A 137 -3.51 18.41 1.87
C MET A 137 -3.69 19.08 3.22
N GLN A 138 -4.42 20.19 3.23
CA GLN A 138 -4.50 21.06 4.40
C GLN A 138 -5.54 20.53 5.38
N GLY A 139 -5.18 20.54 6.65
CA GLY A 139 -6.05 20.26 7.79
C GLY A 139 -5.38 20.65 9.11
N GLN A 140 -6.06 20.32 10.20
CA GLN A 140 -5.72 20.74 11.57
C GLN A 140 -5.47 19.53 12.49
N GLY A 141 -5.39 18.32 11.93
CA GLY A 141 -5.29 17.06 12.66
C GLY A 141 -4.09 16.95 13.60
N ALA A 142 -3.00 17.67 13.32
CA ALA A 142 -1.83 17.76 14.19
C ALA A 142 -1.55 19.18 14.70
N GLU A 143 -2.50 20.11 14.60
CA GLU A 143 -2.36 21.46 15.14
C GLU A 143 -2.91 21.52 16.58
N VAL A 144 -2.02 21.46 17.58
CA VAL A 144 -2.41 21.46 19.00
C VAL A 144 -3.35 22.62 19.34
N GLY A 145 -4.48 22.30 19.97
CA GLY A 145 -5.50 23.27 20.39
C GLY A 145 -6.53 23.62 19.32
N LYS A 146 -6.44 23.07 18.10
CA LYS A 146 -7.50 23.19 17.10
C LYS A 146 -8.65 22.21 17.37
N PRO A 147 -9.88 22.54 16.95
CA PRO A 147 -11.04 21.66 17.11
C PRO A 147 -10.85 20.26 16.50
N ALA A 148 -10.18 20.18 15.35
CA ALA A 148 -9.92 18.91 14.67
C ALA A 148 -8.60 18.23 15.09
N TYR A 149 -7.94 18.67 16.17
CA TYR A 149 -6.69 18.06 16.64
C TYR A 149 -6.91 16.62 17.13
N HIS A 150 -6.14 15.67 16.60
CA HIS A 150 -6.23 14.26 16.95
C HIS A 150 -4.94 13.46 16.83
N SER A 151 -3.80 14.09 16.52
CA SER A 151 -2.52 13.38 16.41
C SER A 151 -2.10 12.72 17.72
N ASP A 152 -2.50 13.26 18.88
CA ASP A 152 -2.35 12.65 20.21
C ASP A 152 -3.04 11.29 20.30
N LEU A 153 -4.28 11.22 19.82
CA LEU A 153 -5.13 10.03 19.85
C LEU A 153 -4.69 8.98 18.83
N THR A 154 -4.29 9.43 17.63
CA THR A 154 -4.11 8.51 16.50
C THR A 154 -2.65 8.19 16.20
N VAL A 155 -1.76 9.19 16.17
CA VAL A 155 -0.36 9.03 15.74
C VAL A 155 0.56 8.81 16.93
N GLN A 156 0.49 9.69 17.94
CA GLN A 156 1.35 9.65 19.13
C GLN A 156 1.06 8.42 20.01
N SER A 157 -0.16 7.87 19.95
CA SER A 157 -0.51 6.58 20.56
C SER A 157 0.17 5.38 19.89
N GLY A 158 0.77 5.57 18.72
CA GLY A 158 1.40 4.52 17.91
C GLY A 158 0.44 3.74 17.01
N MET A 159 -0.84 4.10 16.98
CA MET A 159 -1.86 3.36 16.22
C MET A 159 -1.80 3.61 14.71
N LEU A 160 -1.41 4.80 14.26
CA LEU A 160 -1.21 5.13 12.83
C LEU A 160 0.27 5.33 12.49
N PRO A 161 1.04 4.24 12.33
CA PRO A 161 2.46 4.33 12.02
C PRO A 161 2.74 4.85 10.59
N PHE A 162 1.77 4.79 9.66
CA PHE A 162 1.95 5.15 8.26
C PHE A 162 1.00 6.24 7.80
N ILE A 163 1.54 7.35 7.30
CA ILE A 163 0.75 8.52 6.92
C ILE A 163 1.02 8.90 5.47
N TRP A 164 -0.03 9.13 4.68
CA TRP A 164 0.08 9.77 3.38
C TRP A 164 -0.48 11.18 3.42
N LYS A 165 0.39 12.13 3.07
CA LYS A 165 0.13 13.59 3.09
C LYS A 165 -0.10 14.19 1.71
N GLY A 166 -0.61 13.42 0.75
CA GLY A 166 -0.82 13.90 -0.63
C GLY A 166 0.36 13.74 -1.60
N ARG A 167 1.48 13.11 -1.19
CA ARG A 167 2.68 13.00 -2.06
C ARG A 167 2.52 11.88 -3.09
N VAL A 168 2.64 12.25 -4.37
CA VAL A 168 2.55 11.33 -5.51
C VAL A 168 3.71 11.54 -6.49
N THR A 169 4.21 10.44 -7.03
CA THR A 169 5.21 10.41 -8.11
C THR A 169 4.64 9.74 -9.36
N SER A 170 5.10 10.14 -10.55
CA SER A 170 4.87 9.34 -11.75
C SER A 170 5.90 8.21 -11.92
N CYS A 171 7.01 8.22 -11.17
CA CYS A 171 7.97 7.12 -11.26
C CYS A 171 7.44 5.84 -10.59
N VAL A 172 7.21 4.79 -11.38
CA VAL A 172 7.06 3.41 -10.90
C VAL A 172 8.37 2.89 -10.29
N ALA A 173 8.28 1.82 -9.49
CA ALA A 173 9.42 1.08 -8.95
C ALA A 173 10.24 1.90 -7.95
N GLN A 174 9.56 2.31 -6.88
CA GLN A 174 10.19 2.89 -5.68
C GLN A 174 11.05 1.83 -4.97
N ASN A 175 11.89 2.30 -4.05
CA ASN A 175 12.98 1.55 -3.41
C ASN A 175 14.03 1.01 -4.40
N ALA A 176 14.04 1.50 -5.64
CA ALA A 176 15.04 1.17 -6.67
C ALA A 176 15.55 2.45 -7.36
N LYS A 177 16.60 2.32 -8.18
CA LYS A 177 17.10 3.43 -9.00
C LYS A 177 15.96 3.93 -9.91
N ARG A 178 15.71 5.24 -9.86
CA ARG A 178 14.64 5.90 -10.63
C ARG A 178 14.69 5.49 -12.11
N SER A 179 13.52 5.27 -12.68
CA SER A 179 13.32 4.93 -14.08
C SER A 179 12.20 5.77 -14.66
N TYR A 180 12.42 6.29 -15.86
CA TYR A 180 11.41 7.03 -16.63
C TYR A 180 10.86 6.21 -17.80
N GLN A 181 11.35 4.98 -17.98
CA GLN A 181 11.00 4.12 -19.12
C GLN A 181 9.48 3.91 -19.24
N ALA A 182 8.81 3.67 -18.12
CA ALA A 182 7.36 3.43 -18.08
C ALA A 182 6.52 4.68 -18.43
N LEU A 183 7.10 5.88 -18.37
CA LEU A 183 6.39 7.13 -18.66
C LEU A 183 6.39 7.50 -20.14
N PHE A 184 7.20 6.82 -20.95
CA PHE A 184 7.28 7.12 -22.37
C PHE A 184 6.20 6.38 -23.15
N ASN A 185 5.28 7.13 -23.76
CA ASN A 185 4.28 6.61 -24.66
C ASN A 185 4.51 7.18 -26.07
N ASN A 186 4.71 6.29 -27.04
CA ASN A 186 5.01 6.64 -28.44
C ASN A 186 3.87 7.36 -29.16
N LYS A 187 2.62 7.18 -28.72
CA LYS A 187 1.45 7.90 -29.25
C LYS A 187 1.29 9.27 -28.58
N GLN A 188 1.96 9.53 -27.47
CA GLN A 188 1.78 10.71 -26.62
C GLN A 188 3.13 11.33 -26.23
N ILE A 189 4.00 11.52 -27.22
CA ILE A 189 5.40 11.94 -27.01
C ILE A 189 5.50 13.25 -26.23
N LYS A 190 4.73 14.28 -26.62
CA LYS A 190 4.78 15.60 -25.95
C LYS A 190 4.39 15.53 -24.47
N ALA A 191 3.29 14.84 -24.17
CA ALA A 191 2.83 14.67 -22.79
C ALA A 191 3.83 13.84 -21.96
N SER A 192 4.34 12.75 -22.54
CA SER A 192 5.35 11.89 -21.91
C SER A 192 6.61 12.67 -21.54
N LEU A 193 7.17 13.44 -22.48
CA LEU A 193 8.38 14.23 -22.25
C LEU A 193 8.17 15.31 -21.17
N LYS A 194 6.99 15.96 -21.15
CA LYS A 194 6.62 16.90 -20.09
C LYS A 194 6.63 16.21 -18.72
N THR A 195 5.98 15.07 -18.59
CA THR A 195 5.92 14.29 -17.33
C THR A 195 7.31 13.86 -16.88
N ILE A 196 8.13 13.34 -17.80
CA ILE A 196 9.51 12.94 -17.52
C ILE A 196 10.34 14.13 -17.03
N ALA A 197 10.25 15.27 -17.70
CA ALA A 197 10.96 16.49 -17.31
C ALA A 197 10.55 16.96 -15.90
N LEU A 198 9.25 16.94 -15.59
CA LEU A 198 8.75 17.31 -14.26
C LEU A 198 9.30 16.38 -13.17
N GLU A 199 9.24 15.06 -13.36
CA GLU A 199 9.78 14.11 -12.38
C GLU A 199 11.31 14.20 -12.23
N PHE A 200 12.01 14.49 -13.31
CA PHE A 200 13.44 14.78 -13.27
C PHE A 200 13.75 16.03 -12.43
N ILE A 201 13.02 17.13 -12.68
CA ILE A 201 13.17 18.40 -11.96
C ILE A 201 12.87 18.22 -10.46
N LYS A 202 11.77 17.53 -10.11
CA LYS A 202 11.45 17.20 -8.70
C LYS A 202 12.62 16.48 -8.04
N GLY A 203 13.16 15.46 -8.71
CA GLY A 203 14.30 14.71 -8.25
C GLY A 203 15.58 15.52 -8.07
N TRP A 204 15.84 16.44 -8.99
CA TRP A 204 17.00 17.32 -8.94
C TRP A 204 16.90 18.31 -7.78
N PHE A 205 15.78 19.04 -7.66
CA PHE A 205 15.55 19.96 -6.55
C PHE A 205 15.58 19.28 -5.19
N ALA A 206 15.06 18.05 -5.08
CA ALA A 206 15.16 17.26 -3.86
C ALA A 206 16.61 17.01 -3.42
N ARG A 207 17.53 16.78 -4.38
CA ARG A 207 18.96 16.59 -4.09
C ARG A 207 19.67 17.88 -3.72
N LEU A 208 19.17 19.02 -4.20
CA LEU A 208 19.63 20.35 -3.81
C LEU A 208 19.04 20.83 -2.47
N GLY A 209 18.28 19.98 -1.75
CA GLY A 209 17.76 20.31 -0.42
C GLY A 209 16.39 20.99 -0.41
N ASN A 210 15.67 21.00 -1.54
CA ASN A 210 14.30 21.52 -1.56
C ASN A 210 13.37 20.66 -0.67
N THR A 211 12.77 21.29 0.35
CA THR A 211 11.93 20.64 1.35
C THR A 211 10.65 20.05 0.74
N LYS A 212 9.98 20.81 -0.13
CA LYS A 212 8.76 20.38 -0.85
C LYS A 212 8.98 19.09 -1.65
N TYR A 213 10.13 18.95 -2.31
CA TYR A 213 10.43 17.76 -3.13
C TYR A 213 11.24 16.69 -2.41
N ALA A 214 11.50 16.80 -1.11
CA ALA A 214 12.39 15.91 -0.39
C ALA A 214 12.07 14.40 -0.55
N MET A 215 10.78 14.00 -0.72
CA MET A 215 10.41 12.61 -1.02
C MET A 215 10.99 12.07 -2.33
N HIS A 216 11.20 12.96 -3.30
CA HIS A 216 11.72 12.63 -4.62
C HIS A 216 13.26 12.53 -4.63
N LYS A 217 13.97 12.60 -3.49
CA LYS A 217 15.43 12.48 -3.49
C LYS A 217 15.89 11.07 -3.88
N ASP A 218 15.43 10.07 -3.12
CA ASP A 218 15.95 8.70 -3.15
C ASP A 218 15.00 7.69 -3.80
N ASN A 219 13.84 8.14 -4.31
CA ASN A 219 12.81 7.27 -4.88
C ASN A 219 12.37 6.17 -3.91
N LYS A 220 12.26 6.49 -2.62
CA LYS A 220 11.80 5.54 -1.59
C LYS A 220 10.27 5.56 -1.48
N VAL A 221 9.68 4.42 -1.13
CA VAL A 221 8.25 4.34 -0.82
C VAL A 221 7.94 4.94 0.54
N LEU A 222 8.88 4.81 1.49
CA LEU A 222 8.76 5.22 2.88
C LEU A 222 9.92 6.14 3.28
N ARG A 223 9.61 7.13 4.13
CA ARG A 223 10.61 7.94 4.82
C ARG A 223 10.14 8.32 6.22
N LYS A 224 11.09 8.60 7.11
CA LYS A 224 10.78 9.35 8.34
C LYS A 224 10.48 10.81 7.97
N SER A 225 9.45 11.37 8.58
CA SER A 225 9.01 12.76 8.42
C SER A 225 8.45 13.26 9.75
N LYS A 226 8.04 14.52 9.81
CA LYS A 226 7.40 15.11 10.99
C LYS A 226 6.07 15.74 10.62
N LEU A 227 5.11 15.65 11.53
CA LEU A 227 3.90 16.48 11.52
C LEU A 227 4.21 17.86 12.10
N ILE A 228 3.25 18.79 12.00
CA ILE A 228 3.44 20.17 12.49
C ILE A 228 3.62 20.27 14.01
N ASP A 229 3.06 19.35 14.78
CA ASP A 229 3.32 19.21 16.23
C ASP A 229 4.71 18.62 16.56
N GLY A 230 5.49 18.24 15.55
CA GLY A 230 6.81 17.63 15.71
C GLY A 230 6.80 16.11 15.83
N THR A 231 5.63 15.46 15.84
CA THR A 231 5.49 14.00 15.92
C THR A 231 6.19 13.33 14.74
N GLU A 232 7.03 12.33 15.03
CA GLU A 232 7.71 11.54 14.00
C GLU A 232 6.77 10.51 13.37
N ILE A 233 6.76 10.46 12.05
CA ILE A 233 5.89 9.57 11.28
C ILE A 233 6.66 8.81 10.20
N ASN A 234 6.10 7.69 9.75
CA ASN A 234 6.50 7.11 8.48
C ASN A 234 5.60 7.65 7.37
N GLU A 235 6.09 8.66 6.64
CA GLU A 235 5.39 9.19 5.48
C GLU A 235 5.64 8.29 4.27
N PHE A 236 4.57 7.90 3.57
CA PHE A 236 4.69 7.13 2.35
C PHE A 236 4.31 7.92 1.10
N MET A 237 4.85 7.50 -0.05
CA MET A 237 4.60 8.11 -1.35
C MET A 237 3.87 7.12 -2.24
N ARG A 238 2.71 7.54 -2.77
CA ARG A 238 1.97 6.78 -3.79
C ARG A 238 2.54 7.08 -5.18
N CYS A 239 2.17 6.28 -6.17
CA CYS A 239 2.55 6.50 -7.56
C CYS A 239 1.37 6.43 -8.52
N ASN A 240 1.38 7.30 -9.53
CA ASN A 240 0.51 7.24 -10.71
C ASN A 240 1.41 7.30 -11.95
N PRO A 241 1.83 6.15 -12.50
CA PRO A 241 2.74 6.07 -13.64
C PRO A 241 2.09 6.37 -15.00
N SER A 242 1.12 7.29 -15.04
CA SER A 242 0.58 7.79 -16.30
C SER A 242 1.60 8.66 -17.05
N TRP A 243 1.70 8.45 -18.36
CA TRP A 243 2.42 9.34 -19.28
C TRP A 243 1.85 10.77 -19.27
N GLY A 244 0.58 10.96 -18.88
CA GLY A 244 -0.08 12.26 -18.71
C GLY A 244 0.28 13.00 -17.41
N GLY A 245 0.99 12.34 -16.50
CA GLY A 245 1.39 12.88 -15.20
C GLY A 245 0.46 12.45 -14.06
N VAL A 246 0.80 12.91 -12.85
CA VAL A 246 0.04 12.64 -11.62
C VAL A 246 -1.45 13.00 -11.80
N SER A 247 -2.33 12.16 -11.25
CA SER A 247 -3.80 12.25 -11.34
C SER A 247 -4.38 12.06 -12.74
N SER A 248 -3.57 11.80 -13.76
CA SER A 248 -4.10 11.35 -15.05
C SER A 248 -4.50 9.88 -14.97
N PHE A 249 -5.72 9.56 -15.42
CA PHE A 249 -6.22 8.19 -15.51
C PHE A 249 -6.25 7.44 -14.16
N ASP A 250 -6.41 8.15 -13.05
CA ASP A 250 -6.51 7.55 -11.71
C ASP A 250 -7.85 6.86 -11.45
N GLN A 251 -8.88 7.12 -12.26
CA GLN A 251 -10.21 6.53 -12.10
C GLN A 251 -10.29 5.10 -12.66
N ALA A 252 -11.33 4.33 -12.29
CA ALA A 252 -11.63 3.05 -12.93
C ALA A 252 -11.66 3.17 -14.47
N ARG A 253 -12.21 4.29 -14.99
CA ARG A 253 -12.29 4.59 -16.42
C ARG A 253 -10.94 4.72 -17.13
N GLY A 254 -9.89 5.06 -16.38
CA GLY A 254 -8.56 5.33 -16.91
C GLY A 254 -7.51 4.29 -16.55
N ILE A 255 -7.76 3.44 -15.54
CA ILE A 255 -6.70 2.63 -14.90
C ILE A 255 -5.90 1.76 -15.88
N HIS A 256 -6.49 1.36 -17.00
CA HIS A 256 -5.82 0.62 -18.08
C HIS A 256 -4.68 1.39 -18.78
N HIS A 257 -4.58 2.72 -18.59
CA HIS A 257 -3.44 3.55 -19.01
C HIS A 257 -2.35 3.66 -17.94
N VAL A 258 -2.62 3.25 -16.71
CA VAL A 258 -1.70 3.28 -15.56
C VAL A 258 -1.14 1.89 -15.27
N LEU A 259 -2.00 0.88 -15.30
CA LEU A 259 -1.66 -0.52 -15.06
C LEU A 259 -1.35 -1.22 -16.40
N THR A 260 -0.32 -0.74 -17.10
CA THR A 260 0.09 -1.31 -18.39
C THR A 260 1.17 -2.38 -18.22
N LYS A 261 1.36 -3.20 -19.26
CA LYS A 261 2.44 -4.18 -19.32
C LYS A 261 3.82 -3.53 -19.13
N GLU A 262 4.06 -2.37 -19.75
CA GLU A 262 5.33 -1.64 -19.65
C GLU A 262 5.61 -1.17 -18.22
N VAL A 263 4.58 -0.73 -17.49
CA VAL A 263 4.67 -0.35 -16.08
C VAL A 263 5.05 -1.56 -15.23
N LEU A 264 4.34 -2.68 -15.40
CA LEU A 264 4.61 -3.92 -14.66
C LEU A 264 5.98 -4.53 -14.99
N ASP A 265 6.38 -4.54 -16.26
CA ASP A 265 7.72 -4.97 -16.68
C ASP A 265 8.81 -4.08 -16.09
N THR A 266 8.59 -2.76 -16.06
CA THR A 266 9.53 -1.83 -15.43
C THR A 266 9.64 -2.11 -13.93
N LEU A 267 8.51 -2.38 -13.26
CA LEU A 267 8.48 -2.71 -11.83
C LEU A 267 9.30 -3.97 -11.52
N VAL A 268 9.11 -5.04 -12.30
CA VAL A 268 9.88 -6.30 -12.19
C VAL A 268 11.36 -6.08 -12.50
N LYS A 269 11.67 -5.46 -13.65
CA LYS A 269 13.05 -5.21 -14.11
C LYS A 269 13.86 -4.39 -13.11
N LYS A 270 13.21 -3.43 -12.45
CA LYS A 270 13.85 -2.57 -11.46
C LYS A 270 13.88 -3.19 -10.06
N GLN A 271 13.20 -4.32 -9.86
CA GLN A 271 13.00 -4.94 -8.56
C GLN A 271 12.56 -3.86 -7.54
N GLY A 272 11.52 -3.11 -7.91
CA GLY A 272 10.95 -2.04 -7.10
C GLY A 272 9.66 -2.44 -6.40
N CYS A 273 9.12 -1.50 -5.64
CA CYS A 273 7.76 -1.56 -5.12
C CYS A 273 6.97 -0.33 -5.58
N SER A 274 5.64 -0.44 -5.60
CA SER A 274 4.76 0.66 -5.97
C SER A 274 3.47 0.61 -5.15
N ILE A 275 2.96 1.76 -4.73
CA ILE A 275 1.61 1.90 -4.17
C ILE A 275 0.81 2.75 -5.18
N LEU A 276 -0.02 2.11 -5.99
CA LEU A 276 -0.78 2.81 -7.03
C LEU A 276 -1.85 3.69 -6.41
N TYR A 277 -1.87 4.95 -6.82
CA TYR A 277 -2.92 5.92 -6.51
C TYR A 277 -4.06 5.79 -7.53
N SER A 278 -5.29 5.62 -7.05
CA SER A 278 -6.48 5.48 -7.89
C SER A 278 -7.77 5.89 -7.17
N HIS A 279 -8.84 6.12 -7.93
CA HIS A 279 -10.23 6.21 -7.48
C HIS A 279 -11.07 5.18 -8.24
N LEU A 280 -11.07 3.92 -7.80
CA LEU A 280 -11.80 2.85 -8.46
C LEU A 280 -13.33 2.99 -8.31
N GLY A 281 -13.79 3.78 -7.34
CA GLY A 281 -15.19 4.17 -7.17
C GLY A 281 -15.72 5.09 -8.27
N LYS A 282 -14.83 5.83 -8.97
CA LYS A 282 -15.19 6.69 -10.12
C LYS A 282 -15.42 5.85 -11.37
N VAL A 283 -16.51 5.08 -11.33
CA VAL A 283 -16.90 4.06 -12.31
C VAL A 283 -17.57 4.67 -13.55
N TYR A 284 -17.70 3.93 -14.65
CA TYR A 284 -18.37 4.44 -15.86
C TYR A 284 -19.84 4.76 -15.63
N SER A 285 -20.57 3.79 -15.07
CA SER A 285 -21.93 3.93 -14.58
C SER A 285 -22.20 2.89 -13.49
N PRO A 286 -23.24 3.06 -12.65
CA PRO A 286 -23.62 2.02 -11.70
C PRO A 286 -24.01 0.68 -12.33
N THR A 287 -24.50 0.69 -13.58
CA THR A 287 -24.92 -0.53 -14.30
C THR A 287 -23.77 -1.22 -15.02
N GLU A 288 -22.71 -0.50 -15.36
CA GLU A 288 -21.48 -1.06 -15.94
C GLU A 288 -20.27 -0.41 -15.26
N PRO A 289 -19.91 -0.85 -14.03
CA PRO A 289 -18.89 -0.13 -13.29
C PRO A 289 -17.51 -0.21 -13.95
N PHE A 290 -17.13 -1.39 -14.43
CA PHE A 290 -15.85 -1.67 -15.11
C PHE A 290 -16.08 -2.14 -16.56
N HIS A 291 -15.53 -1.40 -17.51
CA HIS A 291 -15.44 -1.83 -18.90
C HIS A 291 -14.39 -2.94 -19.09
N GLN A 292 -14.43 -3.60 -20.25
CA GLN A 292 -13.47 -4.66 -20.61
C GLN A 292 -11.99 -4.22 -20.45
N SER A 293 -11.63 -3.01 -20.86
CA SER A 293 -10.25 -2.51 -20.74
C SER A 293 -9.80 -2.39 -19.28
N THR A 294 -10.71 -2.01 -18.39
CA THR A 294 -10.45 -1.92 -16.93
C THR A 294 -10.16 -3.31 -16.38
N ARG A 295 -10.98 -4.30 -16.73
CA ARG A 295 -10.82 -5.70 -16.31
C ARG A 295 -9.52 -6.31 -16.83
N GLN A 296 -9.23 -6.11 -18.11
CA GLN A 296 -7.99 -6.58 -18.74
C GLN A 296 -6.74 -6.05 -18.02
N ALA A 297 -6.76 -4.81 -17.53
CA ALA A 297 -5.63 -4.27 -16.78
C ALA A 297 -5.36 -5.05 -15.48
N PHE A 298 -6.42 -5.39 -14.73
CA PHE A 298 -6.32 -6.20 -13.51
C PHE A 298 -5.97 -7.66 -13.81
N GLU A 299 -6.52 -8.23 -14.88
CA GLU A 299 -6.17 -9.58 -15.35
C GLU A 299 -4.68 -9.67 -15.74
N ILE A 300 -4.13 -8.62 -16.37
CA ILE A 300 -2.70 -8.53 -16.65
C ILE A 300 -1.92 -8.55 -15.34
N LEU A 301 -2.27 -7.73 -14.34
CA LEU A 301 -1.60 -7.74 -13.03
C LEU A 301 -1.70 -9.12 -12.35
N ALA A 302 -2.87 -9.75 -12.39
CA ALA A 302 -3.08 -11.10 -11.85
C ALA A 302 -2.19 -12.14 -12.54
N SER A 303 -1.94 -11.99 -13.84
CA SER A 303 -0.98 -12.82 -14.56
C SER A 303 0.45 -12.64 -14.05
N TYR A 304 0.87 -11.43 -13.66
CA TYR A 304 2.21 -11.21 -13.08
C TYR A 304 2.32 -11.83 -11.68
N GLN A 305 1.25 -11.80 -10.89
CA GLN A 305 1.20 -12.46 -9.59
C GLN A 305 1.26 -13.99 -9.73
N LYS A 306 0.40 -14.57 -10.58
CA LYS A 306 0.36 -16.01 -10.83
C LYS A 306 1.71 -16.53 -11.34
N ASN A 307 2.40 -15.74 -12.16
CA ASN A 307 3.73 -16.05 -12.67
C ASN A 307 4.87 -15.70 -11.69
N LYS A 308 4.58 -15.49 -10.39
CA LYS A 308 5.58 -15.28 -9.34
C LYS A 308 6.48 -14.05 -9.58
N LYS A 309 6.04 -13.06 -10.37
CA LYS A 309 6.83 -11.87 -10.72
C LYS A 309 6.61 -10.72 -9.75
N ILE A 310 5.35 -10.39 -9.49
CA ILE A 310 4.93 -9.28 -8.61
C ILE A 310 4.04 -9.84 -7.51
N LEU A 311 4.38 -9.56 -6.25
CA LEU A 311 3.48 -9.80 -5.13
C LEU A 311 2.51 -8.63 -5.04
N THR A 312 1.22 -8.88 -5.26
CA THR A 312 0.17 -7.91 -4.95
C THR A 312 -0.31 -8.13 -3.52
N THR A 313 -0.44 -7.06 -2.76
CA THR A 313 -0.88 -7.10 -1.36
C THR A 313 -1.47 -5.74 -0.97
N THR A 314 -2.03 -5.67 0.23
CA THR A 314 -2.65 -4.46 0.76
C THR A 314 -1.60 -3.38 1.05
N THR A 315 -2.03 -2.12 1.11
CA THR A 315 -1.15 -0.97 1.33
C THR A 315 -0.39 -1.12 2.65
N ARG A 316 -1.09 -1.46 3.73
CA ARG A 316 -0.50 -1.72 5.04
C ARG A 316 0.58 -2.78 4.92
N ARG A 317 0.28 -3.96 4.36
CA ARG A 317 1.24 -5.09 4.33
C ARG A 317 2.49 -4.75 3.51
N LEU A 318 2.34 -4.01 2.40
CA LEU A 318 3.50 -3.50 1.66
C LEU A 318 4.34 -2.54 2.49
N LEU A 319 3.71 -1.59 3.20
CA LEU A 319 4.40 -0.61 4.04
C LEU A 319 5.08 -1.27 5.24
N GLY A 320 4.38 -2.16 5.94
CA GLY A 320 4.89 -2.97 7.06
C GLY A 320 6.13 -3.76 6.67
N TYR A 321 6.06 -4.50 5.55
CA TYR A 321 7.22 -5.23 5.04
C TYR A 321 8.42 -4.32 4.74
N ASN A 322 8.19 -3.20 4.04
CA ASN A 322 9.27 -2.27 3.69
C ASN A 322 9.87 -1.57 4.93
N ARG A 323 9.06 -1.27 5.96
CA ARG A 323 9.55 -0.79 7.26
C ARG A 323 10.40 -1.85 7.95
N THR A 324 9.91 -3.08 8.04
CA THR A 324 10.64 -4.20 8.64
C THR A 324 11.98 -4.36 7.96
N VAL A 325 12.03 -4.52 6.64
CA VAL A 325 13.30 -4.71 5.90
C VAL A 325 14.27 -3.55 6.09
N ALA A 326 13.79 -2.30 6.17
CA ALA A 326 14.63 -1.13 6.33
C ALA A 326 15.25 -1.00 7.72
N GLU A 327 14.58 -1.51 8.75
CA GLU A 327 14.98 -1.36 10.16
C GLU A 327 15.52 -2.67 10.78
N LEU A 328 15.40 -3.78 10.05
CA LEU A 328 15.83 -5.09 10.50
C LEU A 328 17.36 -5.19 10.58
N ASN A 329 17.83 -5.76 11.68
CA ASN A 329 19.21 -6.19 11.86
C ASN A 329 19.24 -7.65 12.32
N PHE A 330 20.19 -8.43 11.81
CA PHE A 330 20.40 -9.81 12.22
C PHE A 330 21.89 -10.12 12.26
N ILE A 331 22.26 -11.06 13.13
CA ILE A 331 23.60 -11.62 13.19
C ILE A 331 23.58 -13.08 12.77
N ILE A 332 24.70 -13.54 12.23
CA ILE A 332 24.89 -14.94 11.86
C ILE A 332 25.85 -15.59 12.84
N LYS A 333 25.45 -16.73 13.40
CA LYS A 333 26.31 -17.57 14.23
C LYS A 333 26.49 -18.93 13.56
N LYS A 334 27.72 -19.44 13.56
CA LYS A 334 27.99 -20.84 13.26
C LYS A 334 28.12 -21.59 14.57
N VAL A 335 27.24 -22.55 14.81
CA VAL A 335 27.25 -23.38 16.03
C VAL A 335 27.26 -24.82 15.57
N ASN A 336 28.36 -25.53 15.86
CA ASN A 336 28.63 -26.85 15.29
C ASN A 336 28.59 -26.81 13.74
N SER A 337 27.78 -27.68 13.12
CA SER A 337 27.52 -27.72 11.68
C SER A 337 26.29 -26.92 11.26
N GLU A 338 25.67 -26.15 12.15
CA GLU A 338 24.46 -25.38 11.85
C GLU A 338 24.77 -23.91 11.62
N THR A 339 24.00 -23.31 10.71
CA THR A 339 23.98 -21.87 10.52
C THR A 339 22.76 -21.27 11.22
N GLN A 340 22.98 -20.31 12.11
CA GLN A 340 21.90 -19.67 12.87
C GLN A 340 21.77 -18.19 12.50
N ILE A 341 20.58 -17.79 12.06
CA ILE A 341 20.17 -16.41 11.82
C ILE A 341 19.51 -15.90 13.10
N HIS A 342 20.06 -14.88 13.74
CA HIS A 342 19.51 -14.28 14.96
C HIS A 342 18.96 -12.89 14.64
N LEU A 343 17.64 -12.79 14.53
CA LEU A 343 16.88 -11.57 14.31
C LEU A 343 16.45 -10.98 15.67
N THR A 344 16.83 -9.73 15.94
CA THR A 344 16.28 -8.95 17.06
C THR A 344 15.38 -7.86 16.51
N THR A 345 14.11 -7.84 16.90
CA THR A 345 13.11 -6.95 16.33
C THR A 345 11.93 -6.73 17.27
N SER A 346 11.35 -5.52 17.24
CA SER A 346 10.06 -5.22 17.87
C SER A 346 8.86 -5.67 17.02
N TYR A 347 9.08 -5.99 15.75
CA TYR A 347 8.04 -6.39 14.80
C TYR A 347 7.61 -7.85 15.03
N GLN A 348 6.32 -8.12 14.81
CA GLN A 348 5.73 -9.43 15.05
C GLN A 348 4.69 -9.78 13.97
N GLY A 349 4.33 -11.06 13.88
CA GLY A 349 3.25 -11.53 13.01
C GLY A 349 3.47 -11.18 11.54
N GLU A 350 2.49 -10.53 10.93
CA GLU A 350 2.46 -10.25 9.49
C GLU A 350 3.60 -9.35 9.00
N ASP A 351 4.18 -8.53 9.87
CA ASP A 351 5.31 -7.65 9.51
C ASP A 351 6.60 -8.44 9.22
N LEU A 352 6.69 -9.69 9.69
CA LEU A 352 7.81 -10.59 9.45
C LEU A 352 7.56 -11.57 8.28
N ASN A 353 6.32 -11.66 7.80
CA ASN A 353 5.96 -12.57 6.72
C ASN A 353 6.78 -12.26 5.46
N GLY A 354 7.29 -13.30 4.81
CA GLY A 354 8.07 -13.18 3.58
C GLY A 354 9.50 -12.69 3.76
N LEU A 355 10.01 -12.51 4.99
CA LEU A 355 11.44 -12.33 5.18
C LEU A 355 12.16 -13.59 4.66
N THR A 356 13.08 -13.41 3.72
CA THR A 356 13.79 -14.49 3.03
C THR A 356 15.29 -14.24 3.09
N TRP A 357 16.07 -15.25 3.45
CA TRP A 357 17.53 -15.20 3.44
C TRP A 357 18.10 -16.19 2.43
N TYR A 358 19.05 -15.73 1.61
CA TYR A 358 19.90 -16.62 0.82
C TYR A 358 20.92 -17.30 1.73
N VAL A 359 20.98 -18.64 1.66
CA VAL A 359 21.82 -19.48 2.52
C VAL A 359 22.40 -20.64 1.72
N ASP A 360 23.58 -21.12 2.10
CA ASP A 360 24.30 -22.19 1.39
C ASP A 360 23.66 -23.57 1.67
N GLU A 361 23.25 -23.81 2.92
CA GLU A 361 22.71 -25.08 3.41
C GLU A 361 21.38 -24.82 4.13
N PRO A 362 20.24 -24.72 3.40
CA PRO A 362 18.97 -24.37 4.02
C PRO A 362 18.47 -25.40 5.04
N GLU A 363 18.85 -26.66 4.91
CA GLU A 363 18.48 -27.80 5.77
C GLU A 363 19.15 -27.74 7.15
N THR A 364 20.31 -27.09 7.24
CA THR A 364 21.06 -26.88 8.50
C THR A 364 20.95 -25.42 8.98
N THR A 365 20.08 -24.63 8.35
CA THR A 365 19.84 -23.23 8.70
C THR A 365 18.67 -23.09 9.65
N ASN A 366 18.90 -22.39 10.77
CA ASN A 366 17.89 -22.11 11.79
C ASN A 366 17.68 -20.60 11.95
N LEU A 367 16.44 -20.18 12.19
CA LEU A 367 16.07 -18.80 12.51
C LEU A 367 15.72 -18.69 13.99
N TYR A 368 16.26 -17.66 14.64
CA TYR A 368 15.92 -17.25 16.00
C TYR A 368 15.40 -15.81 15.96
N ILE A 369 14.22 -15.58 16.52
CA ILE A 369 13.59 -14.27 16.63
C ILE A 369 13.54 -13.92 18.12
N ASN A 370 14.21 -12.85 18.52
CA ASN A 370 14.32 -12.43 19.92
C ASN A 370 14.79 -13.58 20.83
N ASN A 371 15.82 -14.30 20.38
CA ASN A 371 16.40 -15.50 21.02
C ASN A 371 15.48 -16.73 21.12
N VAL A 372 14.30 -16.71 20.48
CA VAL A 372 13.39 -17.86 20.40
C VAL A 372 13.50 -18.51 19.03
N ARG A 373 13.68 -19.83 18.98
CA ARG A 373 13.75 -20.57 17.71
C ARG A 373 12.42 -20.46 16.98
N TYR A 374 12.46 -20.06 15.71
CA TYR A 374 11.32 -20.03 14.81
C TYR A 374 11.23 -21.35 14.06
N ASN A 375 10.19 -22.13 14.33
CA ASN A 375 10.07 -23.51 13.85
C ASN A 375 9.43 -23.64 12.46
N ASP A 376 8.69 -22.62 12.01
CA ASP A 376 7.95 -22.66 10.74
C ASP A 376 8.76 -22.09 9.55
N LEU A 377 10.08 -22.27 9.58
CA LEU A 377 10.97 -21.79 8.54
C LEU A 377 10.82 -22.66 7.28
N VAL A 378 10.53 -22.04 6.15
CA VAL A 378 10.30 -22.72 4.88
C VAL A 378 11.58 -22.73 4.05
N ILE A 379 12.00 -23.91 3.59
CA ILE A 379 13.05 -24.04 2.57
C ILE A 379 12.41 -23.79 1.20
N ASN A 380 12.93 -22.82 0.46
CA ASN A 380 12.39 -22.47 -0.85
C ASN A 380 13.11 -23.27 -1.95
N GLU A 381 12.42 -23.44 -3.09
CA GLU A 381 13.04 -23.88 -4.33
C GLU A 381 14.18 -22.92 -4.74
N LYS A 382 15.15 -23.45 -5.49
CA LYS A 382 16.24 -22.62 -6.03
C LYS A 382 15.68 -21.59 -7.01
N ASN A 383 16.22 -20.38 -6.97
CA ASN A 383 15.90 -19.35 -7.95
C ASN A 383 16.62 -19.60 -9.30
N ASN A 384 16.35 -18.76 -10.31
CA ASN A 384 16.98 -18.86 -11.64
C ASN A 384 18.52 -18.70 -11.63
N LEU A 385 19.13 -18.30 -10.51
CA LEU A 385 20.57 -18.20 -10.31
C LEU A 385 21.11 -19.38 -9.47
N GLU A 386 20.33 -20.45 -9.32
CA GLU A 386 20.63 -21.64 -8.50
C GLU A 386 20.85 -21.35 -7.01
N GLN A 387 20.38 -20.19 -6.52
CA GLN A 387 20.53 -19.81 -5.12
C GLN A 387 19.45 -20.46 -4.26
N THR A 388 19.87 -21.11 -3.19
CA THR A 388 19.03 -21.65 -2.11
C THR A 388 18.65 -20.57 -1.10
N SER A 389 17.49 -20.71 -0.47
CA SER A 389 17.02 -19.74 0.53
C SER A 389 16.04 -20.35 1.52
N VAL A 390 15.91 -19.69 2.67
CA VAL A 390 14.91 -19.98 3.70
C VAL A 390 14.02 -18.76 3.92
N SER A 391 12.73 -18.96 4.24
CA SER A 391 11.75 -17.88 4.40
C SER A 391 10.85 -18.07 5.62
N ILE A 392 10.44 -16.96 6.23
CA ILE A 392 9.16 -16.89 6.92
C ILE A 392 8.07 -16.87 5.84
N GLN A 393 7.08 -17.78 5.91
CA GLN A 393 6.06 -17.90 4.87
C GLN A 393 5.24 -16.60 4.72
N TRP A 394 5.06 -16.13 3.48
CA TRP A 394 4.04 -15.12 3.19
C TRP A 394 2.65 -15.76 3.17
N ARG A 395 1.87 -15.57 4.23
CA ARG A 395 0.49 -16.04 4.29
C ARG A 395 -0.45 -15.00 3.70
N SER A 396 -1.15 -15.36 2.63
CA SER A 396 -2.17 -14.49 2.03
C SER A 396 -3.33 -14.23 2.97
N LEU A 397 -3.95 -13.07 2.83
CA LEU A 397 -5.20 -12.77 3.52
C LEU A 397 -6.33 -13.63 2.94
N SER A 398 -7.30 -13.96 3.80
CA SER A 398 -8.52 -14.64 3.38
C SER A 398 -9.63 -13.61 3.25
N PHE A 399 -10.17 -13.44 2.05
CA PHE A 399 -11.31 -12.56 1.84
C PHE A 399 -12.54 -13.13 2.56
N PRO A 400 -13.24 -12.33 3.37
CA PRO A 400 -14.37 -12.83 4.15
C PRO A 400 -15.53 -13.19 3.22
N LYS A 401 -16.27 -14.23 3.58
CA LYS A 401 -17.56 -14.50 2.95
C LYS A 401 -18.52 -13.40 3.37
N MET A 402 -18.96 -12.60 2.40
CA MET A 402 -20.01 -11.62 2.61
C MET A 402 -21.33 -12.27 2.22
N ASP A 403 -22.22 -12.42 3.18
CA ASP A 403 -23.60 -12.82 2.88
C ASP A 403 -24.22 -11.71 2.00
N THR A 404 -24.84 -12.15 0.90
CA THR A 404 -25.52 -11.29 -0.07
C THR A 404 -26.88 -10.87 0.42
#